data_AF-A0A180EXT6-F1
#
_entry.id   AF-A0A180EXT6-F1
#
_cell.length_a   1.000
_cell.length_b   1.000
_cell.length_c   1.000
_cell.angle_alpha   90.00
_cell.angle_beta   90.00
_cell.angle_gamma   90.00
#
_symmetry.space_group_name_H-M   'P 1'
#
loop_
_entity.id
_entity.type
_entity.pdbx_description
1 polymer ?
#
loop_
_entity_poly.entity_id
_entity_poly.type
_entity_poly.pdbx_seq_one_letter_code
_entity_poly.pdbx_strand_id
1 'polypeptide(L)'
;MQLWEVGMMMEGVYMKNRDVWEANRMTAYITAQVNSKKRLKPRSIIEFPWEKEIIRRENKEATDPDRLLFLKSVMEQIAISL
;
A
#
# COMPACT_ATOMS: atom_id res chain seq x y z
N MET A 1 15.39 -16.33 -29.32
CA MET A 1 14.30 -15.49 -28.81
C MET A 1 13.34 -15.19 -29.94
N GLN A 2 12.09 -15.56 -29.77
CA GLN A 2 10.99 -15.21 -30.67
C GLN A 2 10.54 -13.76 -30.40
N LEU A 3 9.93 -13.10 -31.39
CA LEU A 3 9.54 -11.68 -31.29
C LEU A 3 8.56 -11.40 -30.14
N TRP A 4 7.66 -12.34 -29.85
CA TRP A 4 6.70 -12.23 -28.75
C TRP A 4 7.40 -12.34 -27.37
N GLU A 5 8.48 -13.13 -27.26
CA GLU A 5 9.28 -13.22 -26.02
C GLU A 5 9.98 -11.88 -25.73
N VAL A 6 10.44 -11.19 -26.77
CA VAL A 6 11.03 -9.85 -26.65
C VAL A 6 10.00 -8.83 -26.16
N GLY A 7 8.76 -8.91 -26.66
CA GLY A 7 7.66 -8.06 -26.19
C GLY A 7 7.37 -8.26 -24.69
N MET A 8 7.25 -9.51 -24.25
CA MET A 8 7.03 -9.84 -22.83
C MET A 8 8.22 -9.41 -21.95
N MET A 9 9.45 -9.55 -22.45
CA MET A 9 10.63 -9.05 -21.73
C MET A 9 10.60 -7.54 -21.59
N MET A 10 10.28 -6.79 -22.66
CA MET A 10 10.17 -5.32 -22.62
C MET A 10 9.13 -4.85 -21.61
N GLU A 11 7.98 -5.52 -21.53
CA GLU A 11 6.97 -5.24 -20.52
C GLU A 11 7.48 -5.50 -19.09
N GLY A 12 8.35 -6.48 -18.87
CA GLY A 12 8.92 -6.78 -17.55
C GLY A 12 10.13 -5.92 -17.14
N VAL A 13 10.73 -5.15 -18.04
CA VAL A 13 12.00 -4.43 -17.79
C VAL A 13 11.90 -3.50 -16.58
N TYR A 14 10.77 -2.80 -16.41
CA TYR A 14 10.61 -1.85 -15.30
C TYR A 14 10.58 -2.55 -13.93
N MET A 15 10.23 -3.85 -13.89
CA MET A 15 10.24 -4.64 -12.65
C MET A 15 11.64 -5.13 -12.27
N LYS A 16 12.60 -5.14 -13.20
CA LYS A 16 13.96 -5.63 -12.96
C LYS A 16 14.67 -4.89 -11.82
N ASN A 17 14.43 -3.58 -11.71
CA ASN A 17 15.06 -2.75 -10.69
C ASN A 17 14.17 -2.54 -9.45
N ARG A 18 13.06 -3.27 -9.33
CA ARG A 18 12.06 -3.08 -8.26
C ARG A 18 12.69 -3.04 -6.87
N ASP A 19 13.63 -3.93 -6.58
CA ASP A 19 14.30 -4.00 -5.27
C ASP A 19 15.10 -2.74 -4.96
N VAL A 20 15.74 -2.15 -5.97
CA VAL A 20 16.48 -0.87 -5.85
C VAL A 20 15.51 0.27 -5.55
N TRP A 21 14.35 0.29 -6.22
CA TRP A 21 13.30 1.28 -5.93
C TRP A 21 12.75 1.15 -4.52
N GLU A 22 12.52 -0.08 -4.04
CA GLU A 22 12.06 -0.35 -2.67
C GLU A 22 13.10 0.03 -1.61
N ALA A 23 14.38 -0.28 -1.83
CA ALA A 23 15.47 0.12 -0.95
C ALA A 23 15.59 1.65 -0.87
N ASN A 24 15.47 2.35 -2.01
CA ASN A 24 15.48 3.81 -2.04
C ASN A 24 14.27 4.41 -1.31
N ARG A 25 13.08 3.81 -1.46
CA ARG A 25 11.88 4.21 -0.71
C ARG A 25 12.07 4.03 0.79
N MET A 26 12.72 2.95 1.23
CA MET A 26 13.03 2.74 2.64
C MET A 26 13.98 3.80 3.19
N THR A 27 15.04 4.15 2.45
CA THR A 27 15.98 5.21 2.85
C THR A 27 15.29 6.57 2.97
N ALA A 28 14.44 6.92 2.00
CA ALA A 28 13.62 8.11 2.06
C ALA A 28 12.65 8.08 3.25
N TYR A 29 12.05 6.91 3.54
CA TYR A 29 11.17 6.71 4.67
C TYR A 29 11.84 6.94 6.01
N ILE A 30 13.00 6.34 6.23
CA ILE A 30 13.77 6.53 7.47
C ILE A 30 14.09 8.01 7.65
N THR A 31 14.54 8.67 6.58
CA THR A 31 14.88 10.10 6.61
C THR A 31 13.67 10.97 6.96
N ALA A 32 12.51 10.73 6.33
CA ALA A 32 11.29 11.46 6.60
C ALA A 32 10.72 11.17 8.00
N GLN A 33 10.83 9.92 8.47
CA GLN A 33 10.30 9.48 9.77
C GLN A 33 11.10 10.05 10.95
N VAL A 34 12.42 10.18 10.82
CA VAL A 34 13.27 10.81 11.86
C VAL A 34 12.97 12.31 11.98
N ASN A 35 12.64 12.97 10.86
CA ASN A 35 12.33 14.40 10.82
C ASN A 35 10.85 14.74 11.08
N SER A 36 10.00 13.75 11.28
CA SER A 36 8.56 13.93 11.46
C SER A 36 8.08 13.35 12.78
N LYS A 37 7.18 14.06 13.46
CA LYS A 37 6.49 13.56 14.66
C LYS A 37 5.34 12.59 14.32
N LYS A 38 4.95 12.52 13.04
CA LYS A 38 3.87 11.63 12.58
C LYS A 38 4.42 10.25 12.26
N ARG A 39 3.63 9.20 12.54
CA ARG A 39 3.90 7.83 12.06
C ARG A 39 3.54 7.77 10.57
N LEU A 40 4.54 7.93 9.72
CA LEU A 40 4.35 7.84 8.27
C LEU A 40 4.31 6.37 7.86
N LYS A 41 3.65 6.07 6.74
CA LYS A 41 3.77 4.77 6.06
C LYS A 41 4.77 4.91 4.91
N PRO A 42 5.60 3.91 4.59
CA PRO A 42 6.50 4.00 3.42
C PRO A 42 5.77 4.37 2.13
N ARG A 43 4.54 3.86 1.96
CA ARG A 43 3.66 4.15 0.83
C ARG A 43 3.10 5.57 0.79
N SER A 44 3.11 6.31 1.90
CA SER A 44 2.73 7.73 1.90
C SER A 44 3.84 8.66 1.38
N ILE A 45 5.04 8.13 1.12
CA ILE A 45 6.18 8.90 0.61
C ILE A 45 6.28 8.73 -0.90
N ILE A 46 6.31 7.48 -1.36
CA ILE A 46 6.31 7.12 -2.78
C ILE A 46 5.34 5.95 -2.99
N GLU A 47 4.39 6.15 -3.89
CA GLU A 47 3.48 5.11 -4.37
C GLU A 47 4.00 4.49 -5.66
N PHE A 48 4.07 3.16 -5.72
CA PHE A 48 4.57 2.47 -6.90
C PHE A 48 3.46 1.90 -7.81
N PRO A 49 3.71 1.80 -9.13
CA PRO A 49 2.71 1.29 -10.09
C PRO A 49 2.23 -0.14 -9.80
N TRP A 50 3.10 -1.00 -9.27
CA TRP A 50 2.78 -2.38 -8.93
C TRP A 50 1.96 -2.52 -7.63
N GLU A 51 1.75 -1.45 -6.88
CA GLU A 51 0.91 -1.45 -5.67
C GLU A 51 -0.56 -1.08 -5.98
N LYS A 52 -0.88 -0.73 -7.24
CA LYS A 52 -2.23 -0.31 -7.67
C LYS A 52 -3.32 -1.33 -7.38
N GLU A 53 -3.04 -2.62 -7.52
CA GLU A 53 -4.01 -3.68 -7.20
C GLU A 53 -4.23 -3.86 -5.70
N ILE A 54 -3.21 -3.59 -4.89
CA ILE A 54 -3.30 -3.62 -3.43
C ILE A 54 -4.15 -2.45 -2.95
N ILE A 55 -3.92 -1.24 -3.49
CA ILE A 55 -4.75 -0.05 -3.23
C ILE A 55 -6.23 -0.33 -3.54
N ARG A 56 -6.52 -0.93 -4.70
CA ARG A 56 -7.90 -1.24 -5.10
C ARG A 56 -8.59 -2.24 -4.16
N ARG A 57 -7.87 -3.23 -3.65
CA ARG A 57 -8.42 -4.21 -2.70
C ARG A 57 -8.66 -3.59 -1.33
N GLU A 58 -7.67 -2.88 -0.78
CA GLU A 58 -7.79 -2.19 0.51
C GLU A 58 -8.96 -1.19 0.53
N ASN A 59 -9.16 -0.43 -0.56
CA ASN A 59 -10.27 0.52 -0.66
C ASN A 59 -11.65 -0.16 -0.71
N LYS A 60 -11.75 -1.35 -1.32
CA LYS A 60 -13.01 -2.12 -1.32
C LYS A 60 -13.35 -2.67 0.05
N GLU A 61 -12.36 -3.19 0.78
CA GLU A 61 -12.56 -3.71 2.14
C GLU A 61 -12.89 -2.63 3.18
N ALA A 62 -12.37 -1.41 3.00
CA ALA A 62 -12.68 -0.26 3.87
C ALA A 62 -14.09 0.32 3.62
N THR A 63 -14.65 0.08 2.43
CA THR A 63 -15.98 0.58 2.02
C THR A 63 -17.09 -0.42 2.31
N ASP A 64 -16.75 -1.64 2.75
CA ASP A 64 -17.73 -2.66 3.10
C ASP A 64 -18.63 -2.14 4.23
N PRO A 65 -19.88 -1.73 3.93
CA PRO A 65 -20.73 -1.01 4.87
C PRO A 65 -21.05 -1.88 6.10
N ASP A 66 -21.02 -3.21 5.93
CA ASP A 66 -21.30 -4.19 6.96
C ASP A 66 -20.24 -4.21 8.07
N ARG A 67 -18.96 -4.00 7.73
CA ARG A 67 -17.87 -3.92 8.72
C ARG A 67 -17.92 -2.63 9.55
N LEU A 68 -18.30 -1.52 8.93
CA LEU A 68 -18.48 -0.23 9.63
C LEU A 68 -19.66 -0.26 10.60
N LEU A 69 -20.76 -0.92 10.22
CA LEU A 69 -21.92 -1.13 11.08
C LEU A 69 -21.58 -2.03 12.27
N PHE A 70 -20.82 -3.10 12.03
CA PHE A 70 -20.33 -3.99 13.09
C PHE A 70 -19.41 -3.27 14.09
N LEU A 71 -18.47 -2.44 13.62
CA LEU A 71 -17.60 -1.68 14.52
C LEU A 71 -18.38 -0.66 15.35
N LYS A 72 -19.38 0.02 14.75
CA LYS A 72 -20.26 0.93 15.49
C LYS A 72 -21.07 0.22 16.57
N SER A 73 -21.66 -0.92 16.27
CA SER A 73 -22.46 -1.67 17.25
C SER A 73 -21.61 -2.21 18.40
N VAL A 74 -20.39 -2.66 18.13
CA VAL A 74 -19.43 -3.09 19.17
C VAL A 74 -19.04 -1.91 20.06
N MET A 75 -18.78 -0.73 19.49
CA MET A 75 -18.47 0.47 20.27
C MET A 75 -19.65 0.92 21.15
N GLU A 76 -20.89 0.83 20.65
CA GLU A 76 -22.09 1.12 21.43
C GLU A 76 -22.28 0.15 22.60
N GLN A 77 -22.04 -1.15 22.40
CA GLN A 77 -22.12 -2.14 23.47
C GLN A 77 -21.07 -1.92 24.57
N ILE A 78 -19.86 -1.50 24.20
CA ILE A 78 -18.81 -1.14 25.16
C ILE A 78 -19.19 0.12 25.95
N ALA A 79 -19.80 1.11 25.31
CA ALA A 79 -20.24 2.34 25.97
C ALA A 79 -21.41 2.12 26.95
N ILE A 80 -22.24 1.09 26.74
CA ILE A 80 -23.36 0.73 27.62
C ILE A 80 -22.90 -0.13 28.82
N SER A 81 -21.73 -0.77 28.72
CA SER A 81 -21.17 -1.64 29.77
C SER A 81 -20.19 -0.92 30.72
N LEU A 82 -20.02 0.39 30.56
CA LEU A 82 -19.24 1.31 31.41
C LEU A 82 -20.17 2.24 32.19
#